data_AF-A0A7C3WUM4-F1
#
_entry.id   AF-A0A7C3WUM4-F1
#
_cell.length_a   1.000
_cell.length_b   1.000
_cell.length_c   1.000
_cell.angle_alpha   90.00
_cell.angle_beta   90.00
_cell.angle_gamma   90.00
#
_symmetry.space_group_name_H-M   'P 1'
#
loop_
_entity.id
_entity.type
_entity.pdbx_description
1 polymer ?
#
loop_
_entity_poly.entity_id
_entity_poly.type
_entity_poly.pdbx_seq_one_letter_code
_entity_poly.pdbx_strand_id
1 'polypeptide(L)' 'MIAKVCKESDLAIFFNKLLEEYDVAAPKKKKSLYEFNEVNSFEEVTLDYSTTILPPKKYLIPQKENL' A
#
# COMPACT_ATOMS: atom_id res chain seq x y z
N MET A 1 8.01 17.85 17.12
CA MET A 1 7.46 16.55 16.68
C MET A 1 8.53 15.49 16.84
N ILE A 2 8.27 14.45 17.63
CA ILE A 2 9.21 13.31 17.76
C ILE A 2 8.85 12.34 16.63
N ALA A 3 9.65 12.33 15.56
CA ALA A 3 9.50 11.31 14.52
C ALA A 3 10.18 10.03 15.00
N LYS A 4 9.42 8.94 15.12
CA LYS A 4 9.98 7.62 15.39
C LYS A 4 10.43 7.04 14.05
N VAL A 5 11.74 6.94 13.84
CA VAL A 5 12.33 6.43 12.60
C VAL A 5 12.15 4.92 12.57
N CYS A 6 11.43 4.41 11.57
CA CYS A 6 11.27 2.99 11.32
C CYS A 6 12.40 2.52 10.39
N LYS A 7 13.12 1.47 10.77
CA LYS A 7 14.12 0.85 9.87
C LYS A 7 13.39 0.01 8.82
N GLU A 8 14.03 -0.20 7.67
CA GLU A 8 13.47 -1.01 6.58
C GLU A 8 13.10 -2.43 7.04
N SER A 9 13.92 -3.02 7.92
CA SER A 9 13.66 -4.32 8.56
C SER A 9 12.42 -4.34 9.45
N ASP A 10 12.10 -3.22 10.09
CA ASP A 10 10.93 -3.10 10.97
C ASP A 10 9.64 -2.84 10.18
N LEU A 11 9.77 -2.39 8.93
CA LEU A 11 8.64 -2.10 8.06
C LEU A 11 7.88 -3.37 7.67
N ALA A 12 8.60 -4.47 7.38
CA ALA A 12 7.96 -5.76 7.10
C ALA A 12 7.17 -6.29 8.30
N ILE A 13 7.70 -6.13 9.51
CA ILE A 13 7.03 -6.53 10.76
C ILE A 13 5.77 -5.68 10.98
N PHE A 14 5.88 -4.37 10.76
CA PHE A 14 4.75 -3.45 10.86
C PHE A 14 3.65 -3.78 9.85
N PHE A 15 4.04 -4.06 8.61
CA PHE A 15 3.11 -4.41 7.54
C PHE A 15 2.38 -5.73 7.80
N ASN A 16 3.09 -6.76 8.27
CA ASN A 16 2.46 -8.03 8.63
C ASN A 16 1.45 -7.88 9.78
N LYS A 17 1.74 -7.04 10.77
CA LYS A 17 0.77 -6.73 11.84
C LYS A 17 -0.46 -5.99 11.34
N LEU A 18 -0.31 -5.13 10.34
CA LEU A 18 -1.45 -4.46 9.70
C LEU A 18 -2.34 -5.46 8.97
N LEU A 19 -1.75 -6.43 8.27
CA LEU A 19 -2.50 -7.48 7.56
C LEU A 19 -3.30 -8.40 8.48
N GLU A 20 -2.86 -8.59 9.73
CA GLU A 20 -3.60 -9.41 10.69
C GLU A 20 -4.94 -8.79 11.10
N GLU A 21 -5.05 -7.45 11.09
CA GLU A 21 -6.23 -6.73 11.56
C GLU A 21 -6.99 -5.97 10.46
N TYR A 22 -6.34 -5.66 9.33
CA TYR A 22 -6.88 -4.79 8.29
C TYR A 22 -6.55 -5.30 6.89
N ASP A 23 -7.44 -5.01 5.95
CA ASP A 23 -7.15 -5.16 4.52
C ASP A 23 -6.20 -4.04 4.08
N VAL A 24 -4.97 -4.41 3.73
CA VAL A 24 -3.93 -3.46 3.33
C VAL A 24 -3.86 -3.35 1.81
N ALA A 25 -4.08 -2.14 1.29
CA ALA A 25 -3.87 -1.82 -0.11
C ALA A 25 -2.50 -1.14 -0.31
N ALA A 26 -1.66 -1.70 -1.17
CA ALA A 26 -0.32 -1.22 -1.42
C ALA A 26 0.04 -1.29 -2.92
N PRO A 27 1.07 -0.55 -3.36
CA PRO A 27 1.53 -0.56 -4.74
C PRO A 27 2.19 -1.91 -5.07
N LYS A 28 1.50 -2.70 -5.89
CA LYS A 28 1.95 -4.00 -6.39
C LYS A 28 2.42 -3.90 -7.83
N LYS A 29 3.50 -4.60 -8.16
CA LYS A 29 3.99 -4.68 -9.54
C LYS A 29 3.06 -5.54 -10.39
N LYS A 30 2.49 -4.96 -11.44
CA LYS A 30 1.69 -5.66 -12.46
C LYS A 30 2.33 -5.48 -13.82
N LYS A 31 3.00 -6.54 -14.28
CA LYS A 31 3.81 -6.56 -15.51
C LYS A 31 4.89 -5.46 -15.49
N SER A 32 4.65 -4.36 -16.19
CA SER A 32 5.62 -3.27 -16.41
C SER A 32 5.31 -2.01 -15.61
N LEU A 33 4.26 -2.03 -14.79
CA LEU A 33 3.71 -0.85 -14.12
C LEU A 33 3.21 -1.21 -12.70
N TYR A 34 2.88 -0.20 -11.90
CA TYR A 34 2.47 -0.38 -10.50
C TYR A 34 0.99 -0.03 -10.31
N GLU A 35 0.22 -0.87 -9.64
CA GLU A 35 -1.18 -0.58 -9.25
C GLU A 35 -1.34 -0.66 -7.73
N PHE A 36 -2.13 0.23 -7.13
CA PHE A 36 -2.58 0.06 -5.76
C PHE A 36 -3.68 -1.00 -5.72
N ASN A 37 -3.42 -2.11 -5.03
CA ASN A 37 -4.37 -3.19 -4.85
C ASN A 37 -4.17 -3.85 -3.48
N GLU A 38 -5.11 -4.69 -3.07
CA GLU A 38 -4.97 -5.52 -1.89
C GLU A 38 -3.77 -6.46 -2.04
N VAL A 39 -2.98 -6.53 -0.98
CA VAL A 39 -1.75 -7.30 -0.91
C VAL A 39 -1.80 -8.18 0.33
N ASN A 40 -1.35 -9.43 0.21
CA ASN A 40 -1.35 -10.39 1.33
C ASN A 40 0.07 -10.67 1.85
N SER A 41 1.09 -10.15 1.16
CA SER A 41 2.50 -10.28 1.56
C SER A 41 3.27 -9.00 1.26
N PHE A 42 4.21 -8.67 2.14
CA PHE A 42 5.12 -7.53 1.98
C PHE A 42 6.01 -7.66 0.73
N GLU A 43 6.32 -8.88 0.27
CA GLU A 43 7.14 -9.11 -0.93
C GLU A 43 6.45 -8.66 -2.23
N GLU A 44 5.12 -8.55 -2.21
CA GLU A 44 4.34 -8.06 -3.34
C GLU A 44 4.34 -6.52 -3.41
N VAL A 45 4.74 -5.87 -2.32
CA VAL A 45 4.75 -4.41 -2.19
C VAL A 45 6.06 -3.85 -2.72
N THR A 46 5.96 -2.92 -3.66
CA THR A 46 7.13 -2.17 -4.13
C THR A 46 7.05 -0.75 -3.63
N LEU A 47 7.97 -0.34 -2.76
CA LEU A 47 8.06 1.03 -2.23
C LEU A 47 8.84 1.97 -3.15
N ASP A 48 9.78 1.43 -3.92
CA ASP A 48 10.56 2.16 -4.92
C ASP A 48 9.86 2.08 -6.28
N TYR A 49 8.87 2.94 -6.49
CA TYR A 49 8.13 3.01 -7.75
C TYR A 49 7.98 4.45 -8.22
N SER A 50 8.21 4.66 -9.51
CA SER A 50 8.25 6.01 -10.11
C SER A 50 6.84 6.53 -10.41
N THR A 51 5.94 5.67 -10.90
CA THR A 51 4.58 6.06 -11.35
C THR A 51 3.58 4.92 -11.14
N THR A 52 2.39 5.23 -10.62
CA THR A 52 1.28 4.28 -10.48
C THR A 52 0.24 4.43 -11.59
N ILE A 53 -0.24 3.31 -12.14
CA ILE A 53 -1.39 3.28 -13.06
C ILE A 53 -2.68 3.60 -12.31
N LEU A 54 -2.87 2.97 -11.15
CA LEU A 54 -4.00 3.21 -10.27
C LEU A 54 -3.50 3.92 -9.02
N PRO A 55 -3.76 5.23 -8.87
CA PRO A 55 -3.51 5.93 -7.62
C PRO A 55 -4.46 5.42 -6.53
N PRO A 56 -4.16 5.69 -5.24
CA PRO A 56 -5.01 5.27 -4.12
C PRO A 56 -6.39 5.96 -4.08
N LYS A 57 -6.72 6.82 -5.07
CA LYS A 57 -8.03 7.48 -5.21
C LYS A 57 -9.21 6.51 -5.14
N LYS A 58 -9.05 5.27 -5.62
CA LYS A 58 -10.11 4.24 -5.54
C LYS A 58 -10.50 3.90 -4.11
N TYR A 59 -9.55 3.96 -3.18
CA TYR A 59 -9.75 3.64 -1.76
C TYR A 59 -10.06 4.88 -0.92
N LEU A 60 -9.65 6.06 -1.37
CA LEU A 60 -9.81 7.32 -0.64
C LEU A 60 -11.11 8.06 -0.98
N ILE A 61 -11.69 7.81 -2.15
CA ILE A 61 -12.85 8.55 -2.66
C ILE A 61 -13.96 7.56 -3.01
N PRO A 62 -15.19 7.74 -2.50
CA PRO A 62 -16.31 6.91 -2.90
C PRO A 62 -16.54 7.04 -4.41
N GLN A 63 -16.78 5.89 -5.07
CA GLN A 63 -16.87 5.81 -6.53
C GLN A 63 -18.15 6.45 -7.10
N LYS A 64 -19.13 6.74 -6.23
CA LYS A 64 -20.33 7.52 -6.53
C LYS A 64 -20.55 8.54 -5.40
N GLU A 65 -20.82 9.78 -5.77
CA GLU A 65 -21.45 10.73 -4.87
C GLU A 65 -22.91 10.32 -4.69
N ASN A 66 -23.31 10.02 -3.46
CA ASN A 66 -24.73 9.92 -3.11
C ASN A 66 -25.23 11.34 -2.86
N LEU A 67 -26.20 11.78 -3.65
CA LEU A 67 -26.99 13.00 -3.48
C LEU A 67 -28.00 12.83 -2.36
#